data_AF-A0A2G5S960-F1
#
_entry.id   AF-A0A2G5S960-F1
#
_cell.length_a   1.000
_cell.length_b   1.000
_cell.length_c   1.000
_cell.angle_alpha   90.00
_cell.angle_beta   90.00
_cell.angle_gamma   90.00
#
_symmetry.space_group_name_H-M   'P 1'
#
loop_
_entity.id
_entity.type
_entity.pdbx_description
1 polymer ?
#
loop_
_entity_poly.entity_id
_entity_poly.type
_entity_poly.pdbx_seq_one_letter_code
_entity_poly.pdbx_strand_id
1 'polypeptide(L)'
;MRKSGADPNIYDCNGRPAKYYLKHAGEIDLAAMRLDTRAALKQVLHNRVAPSYLESSIQQWLRDGQLAKLEQLVLSGCGDLLQSRTSPHTETQAFLDRLPEYMEKIDGIHRAIKEGNLDEVKELMKTKKLAIARDRYGCTPLHSAVVHEHTDIVRYIAGHYNSVLNAPDYNKRTAMHYAAAARTEDII
;
A
#
# COMPACT_ATOMS: atom_id res chain seq x y z
N MET A 1 10.48 -6.45 13.05
CA MET A 1 9.03 -6.61 12.90
C MET A 1 8.34 -7.16 14.15
N ARG A 2 8.56 -8.41 14.60
CA ARG A 2 7.91 -8.92 15.84
C ARG A 2 8.21 -8.09 17.10
N LYS A 3 9.49 -7.75 17.31
CA LYS A 3 9.91 -6.87 18.41
C LYS A 3 9.35 -5.44 18.32
N SER A 4 8.79 -5.07 17.16
CA SER A 4 8.26 -3.74 16.87
C SER A 4 6.73 -3.67 17.02
N GLY A 5 6.04 -4.78 17.29
CA GLY A 5 4.57 -4.83 17.47
C GLY A 5 3.78 -5.38 16.28
N ALA A 6 4.44 -6.01 15.31
CA ALA A 6 3.74 -6.69 14.22
C ALA A 6 3.10 -8.01 14.71
N ASP A 7 1.82 -8.23 14.40
CA ASP A 7 1.03 -9.38 14.87
C ASP A 7 1.13 -10.58 13.91
N PRO A 8 1.69 -11.74 14.34
CA PRO A 8 1.75 -12.96 13.54
C PRO A 8 0.40 -13.65 13.29
N ASN A 9 -0.64 -13.30 14.01
CA ASN A 9 -1.93 -13.99 14.00
C ASN A 9 -2.99 -13.27 13.14
N ILE A 10 -2.58 -12.26 12.37
CA ILE A 10 -3.44 -11.69 11.32
C ILE A 10 -3.56 -12.71 10.19
N TYR A 11 -4.78 -12.87 9.70
CA TYR A 11 -5.12 -13.78 8.60
C TYR A 11 -5.40 -12.99 7.32
N ASP A 12 -4.95 -13.52 6.19
CA ASP A 12 -5.28 -13.02 4.86
C ASP A 12 -6.75 -13.28 4.49
N CYS A 13 -7.16 -12.90 3.27
CA CYS A 13 -8.51 -13.12 2.77
C CYS A 13 -8.90 -14.61 2.66
N ASN A 14 -7.93 -15.52 2.66
CA ASN A 14 -8.11 -16.97 2.62
C ASN A 14 -8.05 -17.63 4.01
N GLY A 15 -7.95 -16.83 5.09
CA GLY A 15 -7.82 -17.36 6.43
C GLY A 15 -6.42 -17.93 6.74
N ARG A 16 -5.38 -17.50 6.03
CA ARG A 16 -4.00 -17.99 6.18
C ARG A 16 -3.17 -17.00 7.01
N PRO A 17 -2.53 -17.43 8.11
CA PRO A 17 -1.64 -16.57 8.89
C PRO A 17 -0.25 -16.51 8.28
N ALA A 18 0.57 -15.51 8.64
CA ALA A 18 1.92 -15.33 8.10
C ALA A 18 2.80 -16.60 8.17
N LYS A 19 2.71 -17.39 9.25
CA LYS A 19 3.48 -18.63 9.41
C LYS A 19 3.20 -19.70 8.34
N TYR A 20 2.04 -19.65 7.69
CA TYR A 20 1.66 -20.58 6.62
C TYR A 20 2.63 -20.47 5.43
N TYR A 21 3.04 -19.24 5.10
CA TYR A 21 3.88 -18.93 3.95
C TYR A 21 5.33 -19.39 4.10
N LEU A 22 5.77 -19.74 5.32
CA LEU A 22 7.07 -20.40 5.57
C LEU A 22 7.20 -21.79 4.91
N LYS A 23 6.08 -22.38 4.47
CA LYS A 23 6.05 -23.68 3.77
C LYS A 23 5.42 -23.57 2.37
N HIS A 24 4.90 -22.41 2.02
CA HIS A 24 4.10 -22.17 0.82
C HIS A 24 4.52 -20.85 0.16
N ALA A 25 5.83 -20.66 0.02
CA ALA A 25 6.45 -19.42 -0.47
C ALA A 25 5.85 -18.98 -1.82
N GLY A 26 5.70 -19.93 -2.75
CA GLY A 26 5.25 -19.67 -4.13
C GLY A 26 3.80 -19.20 -4.26
N GLU A 27 3.02 -19.10 -3.18
CA GLU A 27 1.70 -18.46 -3.21
C GLU A 27 1.75 -16.93 -3.14
N ILE A 28 2.89 -16.38 -2.75
CA ILE A 28 3.20 -14.96 -2.88
C ILE A 28 4.31 -14.88 -3.90
N ASP A 29 3.96 -14.50 -5.13
CA ASP A 29 4.92 -14.36 -6.22
C ASP A 29 5.72 -13.05 -6.06
N LEU A 30 6.76 -13.08 -5.21
CA LEU A 30 7.64 -11.95 -4.95
C LEU A 30 8.40 -11.53 -6.21
N ALA A 31 8.77 -12.48 -7.06
CA ALA A 31 9.44 -12.21 -8.33
C ALA A 31 8.55 -11.37 -9.27
N ALA A 32 7.27 -11.73 -9.44
CA ALA A 32 6.33 -10.94 -10.24
C ALA A 32 6.14 -9.52 -9.68
N MET A 33 6.17 -9.35 -8.36
CA MET A 33 6.06 -8.03 -7.72
C MET A 33 7.32 -7.18 -7.92
N ARG A 34 8.51 -7.79 -7.96
CA ARG A 34 9.78 -7.09 -8.25
C ARG A 34 9.90 -6.66 -9.70
N LEU A 35 9.36 -7.45 -10.63
CA LEU A 35 9.54 -7.24 -12.08
C LEU A 35 8.69 -6.09 -12.65
N ASP A 36 7.71 -5.57 -11.89
CA ASP A 36 6.93 -4.36 -12.22
C ASP A 36 6.38 -4.32 -13.67
N THR A 37 6.14 -5.49 -14.27
CA THR A 37 5.88 -5.57 -15.71
C THR A 37 4.51 -5.00 -16.05
N ARG A 38 4.40 -4.42 -17.26
CA ARG A 38 3.11 -3.97 -17.82
C ARG A 38 2.04 -5.07 -17.83
N ALA A 39 2.44 -6.34 -17.88
CA ALA A 39 1.55 -7.50 -17.81
C ALA A 39 1.01 -7.74 -16.39
N ALA A 40 1.88 -7.72 -15.36
CA ALA A 40 1.47 -7.78 -13.95
C ALA A 40 0.56 -6.58 -13.59
N LEU A 41 0.91 -5.39 -14.09
CA LEU A 41 0.09 -4.18 -14.07
C LEU A 41 -1.30 -4.40 -14.70
N LYS A 42 -1.36 -4.91 -15.94
CA LYS A 42 -2.65 -5.14 -16.64
C LYS A 42 -3.54 -6.13 -15.92
N GLN A 43 -2.99 -7.21 -15.35
CA GLN A 43 -3.76 -8.21 -14.61
C GLN A 43 -4.39 -7.62 -13.34
N VAL A 44 -3.66 -6.75 -12.64
CA VAL A 44 -4.12 -6.08 -11.41
C VAL A 44 -5.10 -4.94 -11.73
N LEU A 45 -4.86 -4.19 -12.81
CA LEU A 45 -5.72 -3.09 -13.26
C LEU A 45 -7.03 -3.58 -13.92
N HIS A 46 -7.07 -4.76 -14.56
CA HIS A 46 -8.29 -5.29 -15.18
C HIS A 46 -9.44 -5.48 -14.18
N ASN A 47 -9.11 -5.63 -12.89
CA ASN A 47 -10.07 -5.78 -11.81
C ASN A 47 -10.41 -4.46 -11.09
N ARG A 48 -9.87 -3.32 -11.53
CA ARG A 48 -10.06 -1.99 -10.91
C ARG A 48 -11.26 -1.21 -11.46
N VAL A 49 -12.17 -1.84 -12.20
CA VAL A 49 -13.49 -1.22 -12.40
C VAL A 49 -14.12 -1.10 -11.02
N ALA A 50 -14.27 0.13 -10.54
CA ALA A 50 -14.91 0.40 -9.26
C ALA A 50 -16.29 -0.29 -9.29
N PRO A 51 -16.58 -1.18 -8.33
CA PRO A 51 -17.90 -1.76 -8.24
C PRO A 51 -18.95 -0.65 -8.17
N SER A 52 -20.14 -0.88 -8.72
CA SER A 52 -21.20 0.14 -8.79
C SER A 52 -21.53 0.76 -7.42
N TYR A 53 -21.43 -0.03 -6.34
CA TYR A 53 -21.60 0.44 -4.97
C TYR A 53 -20.51 1.43 -4.51
N LEU A 54 -19.28 1.24 -4.96
CA LEU A 54 -18.14 2.10 -4.62
C LEU A 54 -18.27 3.43 -5.36
N GLU A 55 -18.62 3.41 -6.64
CA GLU A 55 -18.89 4.63 -7.42
C GLU A 55 -19.99 5.48 -6.77
N SER A 56 -21.08 4.83 -6.36
CA SER A 56 -22.19 5.50 -5.66
C SER A 56 -21.74 6.12 -4.33
N SER A 57 -20.86 5.42 -3.60
CA SER A 57 -20.28 5.90 -2.34
C SER A 57 -19.37 7.10 -2.57
N ILE A 58 -18.50 7.06 -3.59
CA ILE A 58 -17.60 8.17 -3.95
C ILE A 58 -18.41 9.42 -4.28
N GLN A 59 -19.45 9.29 -5.10
CA GLN A 59 -20.33 10.40 -5.44
C GLN A 59 -21.01 11.00 -4.20
N GLN A 60 -21.46 10.16 -3.27
CA GLN A 60 -22.03 10.63 -2.01
C GLN A 60 -20.99 11.37 -1.16
N TRP A 61 -19.76 10.85 -1.05
CA TRP A 61 -18.70 11.50 -0.29
C TRP A 61 -18.28 12.84 -0.88
N LEU A 62 -18.29 12.98 -2.21
CA LEU A 62 -18.03 14.24 -2.91
C LEU A 62 -19.15 15.26 -2.67
N ARG A 63 -20.41 14.81 -2.69
CA ARG A 63 -21.58 15.67 -2.42
C ARG A 63 -21.64 16.16 -0.97
N ASP A 64 -21.28 15.31 -0.03
CA ASP A 64 -21.35 15.61 1.41
C ASP A 64 -20.06 16.22 1.97
N GLY A 65 -19.01 16.35 1.15
CA GLY A 65 -17.72 16.88 1.58
C GLY A 65 -16.98 15.97 2.57
N GLN A 66 -17.13 14.65 2.45
CA GLN A 66 -16.52 13.66 3.35
C GLN A 66 -15.02 13.47 3.05
N LEU A 67 -14.23 14.51 3.29
CA LEU A 67 -12.80 14.58 3.01
C LEU A 67 -12.02 13.40 3.58
N ALA A 68 -12.29 13.00 4.82
CA ALA A 68 -11.57 11.89 5.46
C ALA A 68 -11.75 10.55 4.72
N LYS A 69 -12.94 10.30 4.14
CA LYS A 69 -13.18 9.08 3.36
C LYS A 69 -12.52 9.14 1.99
N LEU A 70 -12.51 10.31 1.37
CA LEU A 70 -11.81 10.55 0.10
C LEU A 70 -10.29 10.42 0.28
N GLU A 71 -9.72 11.01 1.33
CA GLU A 71 -8.30 10.86 1.67
C GLU A 71 -7.96 9.38 1.92
N GLN A 72 -8.80 8.64 2.64
CA GLN A 72 -8.60 7.21 2.81
C GLN A 72 -8.75 6.41 1.52
N LEU A 73 -9.61 6.82 0.58
CA LEU A 73 -9.67 6.18 -0.73
C LEU A 73 -8.35 6.34 -1.49
N VAL A 74 -7.70 7.51 -1.38
CA VAL A 74 -6.37 7.72 -1.97
C VAL A 74 -5.31 6.88 -1.27
N LEU A 75 -5.27 6.90 0.07
CA LEU A 75 -4.33 6.11 0.86
C LEU A 75 -4.53 4.60 0.66
N SER A 76 -5.72 4.14 0.29
CA SER A 76 -5.96 2.73 -0.05
C SER A 76 -5.49 2.34 -1.46
N GLY A 77 -4.91 3.28 -2.21
CA GLY A 77 -4.38 3.10 -3.57
C GLY A 77 -5.40 3.34 -4.68
N CYS A 78 -6.62 3.81 -4.35
CA CYS A 78 -7.72 4.03 -5.29
C CYS A 78 -7.94 5.51 -5.63
N GLY A 79 -6.88 6.34 -5.55
CA GLY A 79 -6.96 7.77 -5.85
C GLY A 79 -7.24 8.10 -7.31
N ASP A 80 -6.93 7.18 -8.22
CA ASP A 80 -7.27 7.25 -9.65
C ASP A 80 -8.77 7.44 -9.89
N LEU A 81 -9.63 6.90 -9.01
CA LEU A 81 -11.09 7.05 -9.09
C LEU A 81 -11.60 8.48 -8.81
N LEU A 82 -10.76 9.31 -8.17
CA LEU A 82 -11.06 10.71 -7.88
C LEU A 82 -10.54 11.66 -8.98
N GLN A 83 -9.84 11.16 -10.00
CA GLN A 83 -9.38 11.99 -11.10
C GLN A 83 -10.56 12.63 -11.84
N SER A 84 -10.41 13.91 -12.15
CA SER A 84 -11.41 14.72 -12.86
C SER A 84 -12.77 14.82 -12.16
N ARG A 85 -12.85 14.49 -10.86
CA ARG A 85 -14.05 14.72 -10.04
C ARG A 85 -14.04 16.13 -9.48
N THR A 86 -15.22 16.64 -9.13
CA THR A 86 -15.39 17.92 -8.46
C THR A 86 -16.33 17.78 -7.26
N SER A 87 -16.23 18.71 -6.32
CA SER A 87 -17.09 18.78 -5.14
C SER A 87 -17.57 20.22 -4.92
N PRO A 88 -18.81 20.44 -4.47
CA PRO A 88 -19.29 21.78 -4.10
C PRO A 88 -18.62 22.33 -2.82
N HIS A 89 -17.92 21.48 -2.04
CA HIS A 89 -17.26 21.89 -0.81
C HIS A 89 -15.83 22.37 -1.08
N THR A 90 -15.53 23.60 -0.67
CA THR A 90 -14.23 24.25 -0.88
C THR A 90 -13.04 23.40 -0.40
N GLU A 91 -13.13 22.81 0.80
CA GLU A 91 -12.05 21.96 1.34
C GLU A 91 -11.84 20.68 0.53
N THR A 92 -12.93 20.06 0.09
CA THR A 92 -12.86 18.83 -0.72
C THR A 92 -12.34 19.15 -2.11
N GLN A 93 -12.78 20.25 -2.72
CA GLN A 93 -12.25 20.70 -4.01
C GLN A 93 -10.75 21.01 -3.92
N ALA A 94 -10.31 21.75 -2.88
CA ALA A 94 -8.89 22.03 -2.66
C ALA A 94 -8.04 20.77 -2.40
N PHE A 95 -8.64 19.68 -1.93
CA PHE A 95 -7.98 18.37 -1.85
C PHE A 95 -7.88 17.72 -3.23
N LEU A 96 -8.95 17.74 -4.03
CA LEU A 96 -8.97 17.21 -5.40
C LEU A 96 -7.97 17.95 -6.31
N ASP A 97 -7.83 19.26 -6.14
CA ASP A 97 -6.88 20.07 -6.92
C ASP A 97 -5.42 19.66 -6.64
N ARG A 98 -5.11 19.26 -5.41
CA ARG A 98 -3.79 18.78 -4.98
C ARG A 98 -3.63 17.26 -5.10
N LEU A 99 -4.65 16.55 -5.58
CA LEU A 99 -4.64 15.11 -5.73
C LEU A 99 -3.46 14.60 -6.58
N PRO A 100 -3.09 15.22 -7.72
CA PRO A 100 -1.96 14.76 -8.52
C PRO A 100 -0.64 14.79 -7.74
N GLU A 101 -0.33 15.90 -7.05
CA GLU A 101 0.87 16.03 -6.22
C GLU A 101 0.87 15.01 -5.07
N TYR A 102 -0.30 14.78 -4.47
CA TYR A 102 -0.45 13.82 -3.38
C TYR A 102 -0.20 12.37 -3.86
N MET A 103 -0.71 12.00 -5.03
CA MET A 103 -0.48 10.69 -5.65
C MET A 103 0.96 10.52 -6.10
N GLU A 104 1.56 11.53 -6.72
CA GLU A 104 2.97 11.52 -7.13
C GLU A 104 3.89 11.32 -5.94
N LYS A 105 3.57 11.93 -4.79
CA LYS A 105 4.32 11.73 -3.55
C LYS A 105 4.23 10.30 -3.04
N ILE A 106 3.06 9.66 -3.12
CA ILE A 106 2.89 8.24 -2.76
C ILE A 106 3.74 7.37 -3.69
N ASP A 107 3.63 7.57 -5.00
CA ASP A 107 4.42 6.83 -6.00
C ASP A 107 5.93 7.03 -5.79
N GLY A 108 6.35 8.25 -5.44
CA GLY A 108 7.72 8.59 -5.08
C GLY A 108 8.24 7.79 -3.88
N ILE A 109 7.43 7.61 -2.83
CA ILE A 109 7.81 6.79 -1.67
C ILE A 109 8.06 5.35 -2.11
N HIS A 110 7.14 4.76 -2.87
CA HIS A 110 7.31 3.38 -3.32
C HIS A 110 8.50 3.22 -4.25
N ARG A 111 8.76 4.18 -5.13
CA ARG A 111 9.95 4.20 -6.00
C ARG A 111 11.25 4.29 -5.20
N ALA A 112 11.36 5.23 -4.26
CA ALA A 112 12.53 5.36 -3.40
C ALA A 112 12.81 4.06 -2.60
N ILE A 113 11.76 3.38 -2.16
CA ILE A 113 11.88 2.07 -1.50
C ILE A 113 12.41 1.01 -2.46
N LYS A 114 11.88 0.93 -3.69
CA LYS A 114 12.37 -0.03 -4.70
C LYS A 114 13.86 0.16 -4.98
N GLU A 115 14.29 1.41 -5.07
CA GLU A 115 15.67 1.82 -5.31
C GLU A 115 16.58 1.67 -4.08
N GLY A 116 16.03 1.40 -2.89
CA GLY A 116 16.81 1.31 -1.65
C GLY A 116 17.28 2.66 -1.10
N ASN A 117 16.68 3.77 -1.55
CA ASN A 117 17.07 5.12 -1.16
C ASN A 117 16.44 5.53 0.18
N LEU A 118 17.04 5.10 1.29
CA LEU A 118 16.55 5.38 2.64
C LEU A 118 16.40 6.88 2.94
N ASP A 119 17.30 7.73 2.43
CA ASP A 119 17.25 9.17 2.74
C ASP A 119 16.08 9.86 2.03
N GLU A 120 15.80 9.49 0.78
CA GLU A 120 14.59 9.94 0.09
C GLU A 120 13.31 9.42 0.76
N VAL A 121 13.31 8.18 1.26
CA VAL A 121 12.20 7.64 2.05
C VAL A 121 11.94 8.49 3.31
N LYS A 122 13.00 8.89 4.03
CA LYS A 122 12.86 9.78 5.20
C LYS A 122 12.28 11.14 4.82
N GLU A 123 12.75 11.73 3.72
CA GLU A 123 12.31 13.03 3.25
C GLU A 123 10.85 13.02 2.78
N LEU A 124 10.42 11.96 2.07
CA LEU A 124 9.08 11.85 1.53
C LEU A 124 8.05 11.45 2.61
N MET A 125 8.44 10.61 3.58
CA MET A 125 7.55 10.11 4.64
C MET A 125 7.42 11.03 5.87
N LYS A 126 7.66 12.35 5.74
CA LYS A 126 7.47 13.32 6.84
C LYS A 126 6.07 13.28 7.47
N THR A 127 5.05 12.96 6.68
CA THR A 127 3.67 12.86 7.15
C THR A 127 3.32 11.41 7.49
N LYS A 128 2.97 11.14 8.75
CA LYS A 128 2.63 9.78 9.24
C LYS A 128 1.56 9.05 8.42
N LYS A 129 0.61 9.78 7.81
CA LYS A 129 -0.45 9.20 6.97
C LYS A 129 0.10 8.48 5.73
N LEU A 130 1.21 8.97 5.17
CA LEU A 130 1.82 8.38 3.98
C LEU A 130 2.47 7.02 4.26
N ALA A 131 2.75 6.70 5.53
CA ALA A 131 3.30 5.40 5.90
C ALA A 131 2.36 4.23 5.63
N ILE A 132 1.04 4.48 5.55
CA ILE A 132 0.04 3.47 5.22
C ILE A 132 -0.48 3.60 3.78
N ALA A 133 0.00 4.60 3.02
CA ALA A 133 -0.43 4.80 1.65
C ALA A 133 -0.08 3.55 0.83
N ARG A 134 -0.99 3.10 0.00
CA ARG A 134 -0.79 1.92 -0.83
C ARG A 134 -0.45 2.34 -2.25
N ASP A 135 0.43 1.58 -2.87
CA ASP A 135 0.64 1.65 -4.31
C ASP A 135 -0.55 1.04 -5.07
N ARG A 136 -0.45 1.03 -6.39
CA ARG A 136 -1.44 0.44 -7.30
C ARG A 136 -1.70 -1.07 -7.07
N TYR A 137 -0.78 -1.78 -6.42
CA TYR A 137 -0.90 -3.19 -6.07
C TYR A 137 -1.51 -3.40 -4.68
N GLY A 138 -1.83 -2.32 -3.97
CA GLY A 138 -2.33 -2.38 -2.61
C GLY A 138 -1.21 -2.55 -1.57
N CYS A 139 0.06 -2.53 -1.98
CA CYS A 139 1.19 -2.69 -1.08
C CYS A 139 1.45 -1.37 -0.35
N THR A 140 1.59 -1.42 0.98
CA THR A 140 2.10 -0.28 1.76
C THR A 140 3.62 -0.15 1.64
N PRO A 141 4.24 0.98 2.03
CA PRO A 141 5.69 1.14 2.09
C PRO A 141 6.42 -0.04 2.74
N LEU A 142 5.88 -0.56 3.85
CA LEU A 142 6.49 -1.69 4.54
C LEU A 142 6.42 -2.99 3.73
N HIS A 143 5.35 -3.22 2.96
CA HIS A 143 5.29 -4.36 2.04
C HIS A 143 6.37 -4.24 0.97
N SER A 144 6.47 -3.09 0.29
CA SER A 144 7.48 -2.85 -0.74
C SER A 144 8.89 -3.04 -0.18
N ALA A 145 9.18 -2.52 1.01
CA ALA A 145 10.50 -2.66 1.63
C ALA A 145 10.88 -4.12 1.93
N VAL A 146 9.90 -4.97 2.24
CA VAL A 146 10.10 -6.41 2.45
C VAL A 146 10.28 -7.15 1.13
N VAL A 147 9.44 -6.85 0.13
CA VAL A 147 9.53 -7.47 -1.22
C VAL A 147 10.89 -7.19 -1.86
N HIS A 148 11.43 -5.99 -1.68
CA HIS A 148 12.72 -5.59 -2.22
C HIS A 148 13.90 -5.79 -1.25
N GLU A 149 13.67 -6.45 -0.11
CA GLU A 149 14.71 -6.88 0.85
C GLU A 149 15.56 -5.75 1.48
N HIS A 150 15.08 -4.49 1.41
CA HIS A 150 15.77 -3.32 1.98
C HIS A 150 15.61 -3.25 3.50
N THR A 151 16.43 -4.02 4.20
CA THR A 151 16.32 -4.27 5.64
C THR A 151 16.53 -3.02 6.51
N ASP A 152 17.33 -2.07 6.05
CA ASP A 152 17.50 -0.74 6.66
C ASP A 152 16.21 0.09 6.59
N ILE A 153 15.54 0.13 5.44
CA ILE A 153 14.24 0.76 5.25
C ILE A 153 13.16 0.07 6.09
N VAL A 154 13.13 -1.27 6.12
CA VAL A 154 12.22 -2.03 6.99
C VAL A 154 12.41 -1.66 8.46
N ARG A 155 13.66 -1.55 8.93
CA ARG A 155 13.97 -1.15 10.31
C ARG A 155 13.53 0.28 10.60
N TYR A 156 13.80 1.21 9.69
CA TYR A 156 13.37 2.60 9.81
C TYR A 156 11.85 2.69 9.92
N ILE A 157 11.11 2.11 8.97
CA ILE A 157 9.65 2.18 8.93
C ILE A 157 9.05 1.53 10.18
N ALA A 158 9.50 0.33 10.56
CA ALA A 158 8.99 -0.38 11.72
C ALA A 158 9.32 0.28 13.06
N GLY A 159 10.36 1.11 13.12
CA GLY A 159 10.74 1.86 14.33
C GLY A 159 10.01 3.19 14.49
N HIS A 160 9.52 3.80 13.41
CA HIS A 160 8.97 5.16 13.42
C HIS A 160 7.46 5.22 13.12
N TYR A 161 6.90 4.21 12.46
CA TYR A 161 5.51 4.24 11.99
C TYR A 161 4.74 2.97 12.41
N ASN A 162 4.35 2.88 13.68
CA ASN A 162 3.64 1.70 14.20
C ASN A 162 2.34 1.37 13.45
N SER A 163 1.66 2.37 12.88
CA SER A 163 0.40 2.21 12.14
C SER A 163 0.53 1.34 10.88
N VAL A 164 1.74 1.20 10.31
CA VAL A 164 1.95 0.40 9.08
C VAL A 164 2.20 -1.09 9.37
N LEU A 165 2.61 -1.45 10.58
CA LEU A 165 3.09 -2.80 10.91
C LEU A 165 2.07 -3.89 10.61
N ASN A 166 0.80 -3.58 10.84
CA ASN A 166 -0.34 -4.49 10.66
C ASN A 166 -1.27 -4.00 9.54
N ALA A 167 -0.86 -2.98 8.78
CA ALA A 167 -1.66 -2.49 7.67
C ALA A 167 -1.75 -3.58 6.58
N PRO A 168 -2.95 -3.94 6.11
CA PRO A 168 -3.11 -4.97 5.10
C PRO A 168 -2.90 -4.44 3.68
N ASP A 169 -2.59 -5.33 2.74
CA ASP A 169 -2.76 -5.13 1.30
C ASP A 169 -4.21 -5.40 0.86
N TYR A 170 -4.46 -5.56 -0.45
CA TYR A 170 -5.77 -5.92 -0.98
C TYR A 170 -6.22 -7.36 -0.67
N ASN A 171 -5.27 -8.27 -0.43
CA ASN A 171 -5.53 -9.65 -0.03
C ASN A 171 -5.57 -9.82 1.50
N LYS A 172 -5.64 -8.73 2.26
CA LYS A 172 -5.56 -8.72 3.74
C LYS A 172 -4.25 -9.28 4.30
N ARG A 173 -3.22 -9.44 3.46
CA ARG A 173 -1.87 -9.82 3.86
C ARG A 173 -1.17 -8.61 4.46
N THR A 174 -0.36 -8.87 5.48
CA THR A 174 0.51 -7.88 6.11
C THR A 174 1.96 -8.09 5.66
N ALA A 175 2.84 -7.12 5.90
CA ALA A 175 4.27 -7.25 5.56
C ALA A 175 4.94 -8.50 6.18
N MET A 176 4.39 -9.04 7.26
CA MET A 176 4.85 -10.31 7.83
C MET A 176 4.54 -11.55 6.98
N HIS A 177 3.42 -11.55 6.24
CA HIS A 177 3.10 -12.63 5.31
C HIS A 177 4.16 -12.69 4.20
N TYR A 178 4.53 -11.53 3.67
CA TYR A 178 5.59 -11.38 2.68
C TYR A 178 6.95 -11.78 3.23
N ALA A 179 7.30 -11.34 4.44
CA ALA A 179 8.58 -11.72 5.05
C ALA A 179 8.68 -13.24 5.31
N ALA A 180 7.56 -13.90 5.58
CA ALA A 180 7.54 -15.36 5.71
C ALA A 180 7.77 -16.06 4.36
N ALA A 181 7.24 -15.54 3.25
CA ALA A 181 7.50 -16.06 1.91
C ALA A 181 8.93 -15.75 1.41
N ALA A 182 9.46 -14.57 1.74
CA ALA A 182 10.82 -14.17 1.32
C ALA A 182 11.90 -15.03 2.00
N ARG A 183 11.76 -15.31 3.30
CA ARG A 183 12.73 -16.11 4.07
C ARG A 183 12.91 -17.53 3.54
N THR A 184 11.97 -18.02 2.73
CA THR A 184 12.05 -19.33 2.08
C THR A 184 12.67 -19.30 0.70
N GLU A 185 12.72 -18.14 0.03
CA GLU A 185 13.45 -17.97 -1.24
C GLU A 185 14.97 -17.97 -1.01
N ASP A 186 15.44 -17.59 0.19
CA ASP A 186 16.86 -17.58 0.58
C ASP A 186 17.48 -18.97 0.87
N ILE A 187 16.75 -20.08 0.67
CA ILE A 187 17.21 -21.45 0.96
C ILE A 187 17.51 -22.24 -0.34
N ILE A 188 18.32 -21.66 -1.24
CA ILE A 188 18.86 -22.41 -2.40
C ILE A 188 20.38 -22.46 -2.32
#